data_AF-A0A194X3S9-F1
#
_entry.id   AF-A0A194X3S9-F1
#
_cell.length_a   1.000
_cell.length_b   1.000
_cell.length_c   1.000
_cell.angle_alpha   90.00
_cell.angle_beta   90.00
_cell.angle_gamma   90.00
#
_symmetry.space_group_name_H-M   'P 1'
#
loop_
_entity.id
_entity.type
_entity.pdbx_description
1 polymer ?
#
loop_
_entity_poly.entity_id
_entity_poly.type
_entity_poly.pdbx_seq_one_letter_code
_entity_poly.pdbx_strand_id
1 'polypeptide(L)'
;MAPTTRRTSRITPPPGPSSGHEANTIKKTRFFTAYDKEISFKSLRQIAKDESTTESTARRWLKQRENIGILAYRHTRGRSGKLGKPSKVTKAMCKKLVDPARNPIRNQPYEAQIAYHKIPCKKR
;
A
#
# COMPACT_ATOMS: atom_id res chain seq x y z
N MET A 1 40.03 -5.45 -1.92
CA MET A 1 38.71 -6.02 -2.33
C MET A 1 37.60 -5.17 -1.74
N ALA A 2 36.52 -4.89 -2.49
CA ALA A 2 35.44 -4.03 -2.01
C ALA A 2 34.48 -4.78 -1.05
N PRO A 3 33.95 -4.11 -0.01
CA PRO A 3 33.17 -4.78 1.04
C PRO A 3 31.71 -5.05 0.64
N THR A 4 31.16 -6.14 1.19
CA THR A 4 29.79 -6.62 0.95
C THR A 4 28.76 -5.80 1.75
N THR A 5 27.89 -5.06 1.05
CA THR A 5 26.93 -4.10 1.65
C THR A 5 25.55 -4.67 2.00
N ARG A 6 25.33 -5.99 1.89
CA ARG A 6 24.00 -6.63 2.02
C ARG A 6 23.58 -7.04 3.45
N ARG A 7 24.15 -6.44 4.50
CA ARG A 7 24.01 -6.94 5.89
C ARG A 7 23.49 -5.93 6.92
N THR A 8 22.58 -5.02 6.56
CA THR A 8 21.91 -4.17 7.56
C THR A 8 20.39 -4.27 7.45
N SER A 9 19.79 -5.12 8.28
CA SER A 9 18.34 -5.12 8.54
C SER A 9 18.00 -3.89 9.38
N ARG A 10 17.42 -2.85 8.78
CA ARG A 10 16.79 -1.76 9.53
C ARG A 10 15.44 -2.26 10.06
N ILE A 11 15.38 -2.56 11.36
CA ILE A 11 14.11 -2.76 12.06
C ILE A 11 13.54 -1.35 12.29
N THR A 12 12.57 -0.94 11.47
CA THR A 12 11.82 0.31 11.73
C THR A 12 10.71 -0.01 12.71
N PRO A 13 10.66 0.62 13.91
CA PRO A 13 9.55 0.42 14.83
C PRO A 13 8.24 0.93 14.22
N PRO A 14 7.09 0.31 14.54
CA PRO A 14 5.80 0.78 14.05
C PRO A 14 5.53 2.20 14.59
N PRO A 15 4.96 3.10 13.78
CA PRO A 15 4.60 4.44 14.24
C PRO A 15 3.59 4.33 15.39
N GLY A 16 3.84 5.07 16.46
CA GLY A 16 2.91 5.20 17.60
C GLY A 16 1.59 5.87 17.19
N PRO A 17 0.53 5.72 18.01
CA PRO A 17 -0.77 6.32 17.73
C PRO A 17 -0.67 7.86 17.69
N SER A 18 -1.22 8.49 16.65
CA SER A 18 -1.31 9.94 16.55
C SER A 18 -2.25 10.50 17.63
N SER A 19 -1.78 11.51 18.36
CA SER A 19 -2.44 12.18 19.49
C SER A 19 -3.93 12.51 19.27
N GLY A 20 -4.76 12.19 20.28
CA GLY A 20 -6.06 12.85 20.54
C GLY A 20 -7.29 12.34 19.78
N HIS A 21 -7.16 11.37 18.89
CA HIS A 21 -8.32 10.79 18.19
C HIS A 21 -8.49 9.31 18.53
N GLU A 22 -9.69 8.92 18.96
CA GLU A 22 -10.05 7.51 19.04
C GLU A 22 -9.68 6.81 17.74
N ALA A 23 -9.03 5.66 17.85
CA ALA A 23 -8.71 4.85 16.70
C ALA A 23 -10.01 4.55 15.93
N ASN A 24 -10.03 4.89 14.64
CA ASN A 24 -11.19 4.67 13.75
C ASN A 24 -11.74 3.23 13.82
N THR A 25 -10.91 2.27 14.22
CA THR A 25 -11.29 0.88 14.48
C THR A 25 -12.39 0.75 15.53
N ILE A 26 -12.30 1.44 16.68
CA ILE A 26 -13.29 1.29 17.78
C ILE A 26 -14.65 1.82 17.32
N LYS A 27 -14.68 3.02 16.74
CA LYS A 27 -15.90 3.64 16.18
C LYS A 27 -16.56 2.77 15.11
N LYS A 28 -15.77 2.23 14.17
CA LYS A 28 -16.26 1.30 13.14
C LYS A 28 -16.87 0.05 13.75
N THR A 29 -16.21 -0.52 14.75
CA THR A 29 -16.65 -1.77 15.38
C THR A 29 -18.00 -1.54 16.06
N ARG A 30 -18.14 -0.46 16.83
CA ARG A 30 -19.42 -0.08 17.47
C ARG A 30 -20.53 0.12 16.45
N PHE A 31 -20.26 0.88 15.39
CA PHE A 31 -21.22 1.08 14.31
C PHE A 31 -21.68 -0.24 13.68
N PHE A 32 -20.76 -1.14 13.32
CA PHE A 32 -21.14 -2.42 12.72
C PHE A 32 -21.92 -3.31 13.71
N THR A 33 -21.56 -3.31 14.99
CA THR A 33 -22.32 -4.07 16.00
C THR A 33 -23.72 -3.51 16.22
N ALA A 34 -23.90 -2.19 16.18
CA ALA A 34 -25.21 -1.56 16.26
C ALA A 34 -26.02 -1.82 14.98
N TYR A 35 -25.38 -1.70 13.82
CA TYR A 35 -25.98 -1.99 12.52
C TYR A 35 -26.50 -3.43 12.45
N ASP A 36 -25.69 -4.42 12.83
CA ASP A 36 -26.08 -5.83 12.80
C ASP A 36 -27.25 -6.16 13.75
N LYS A 37 -27.42 -5.39 14.84
CA LYS A 37 -28.50 -5.58 15.82
C LYS A 37 -29.77 -4.81 15.47
N GLU A 38 -29.64 -3.61 14.94
CA GLU A 38 -30.72 -2.61 14.90
C GLU A 38 -31.24 -2.32 13.50
N ILE A 39 -30.62 -2.83 12.43
CA ILE A 39 -31.00 -2.51 11.05
C ILE A 39 -32.45 -2.88 10.70
N SER A 40 -33.02 -3.86 11.39
CA SER A 40 -34.43 -4.26 11.21
C SER A 40 -35.42 -3.24 11.79
N PHE A 41 -35.00 -2.38 12.71
CA PHE A 41 -35.89 -1.47 13.45
C PHE A 41 -35.52 0.01 13.28
N LYS A 42 -34.26 0.32 12.97
CA LYS A 42 -33.76 1.69 12.82
C LYS A 42 -33.22 1.93 11.42
N SER A 43 -33.43 3.16 10.93
CA SER A 43 -32.79 3.61 9.69
C SER A 43 -31.27 3.76 9.86
N LEU A 44 -30.52 3.59 8.77
CA LEU A 44 -29.06 3.81 8.75
C LEU A 44 -28.67 5.19 9.32
N ARG A 45 -29.46 6.22 9.01
CA ARG A 45 -29.23 7.59 9.48
C ARG A 45 -29.36 7.68 11.01
N GLN A 46 -30.33 6.98 11.59
CA GLN A 46 -30.51 6.93 13.03
C GLN A 46 -29.36 6.18 13.71
N ILE A 47 -28.99 5.00 13.22
CA ILE A 47 -27.86 4.21 13.76
C ILE A 47 -26.55 5.01 13.68
N ALA A 48 -26.32 5.70 12.56
CA ALA A 48 -25.14 6.56 12.42
C ALA A 48 -25.14 7.71 13.43
N LYS A 49 -26.30 8.35 13.66
CA LYS A 49 -26.44 9.43 14.64
C LYS A 49 -26.20 8.94 16.06
N ASP A 50 -26.78 7.80 16.44
CA ASP A 50 -26.63 7.18 17.76
C ASP A 50 -25.14 6.85 18.03
N GLU A 51 -24.42 6.32 17.04
CA GLU A 51 -22.98 6.03 17.12
C GLU A 51 -22.09 7.23 16.70
N SER A 52 -22.61 8.46 16.77
CA SER A 52 -21.83 9.70 16.55
C SER A 52 -21.02 9.72 15.24
N THR A 53 -21.60 9.16 14.18
CA THR A 53 -21.01 9.02 12.84
C THR A 53 -21.91 9.70 11.80
N THR A 54 -21.34 10.13 10.67
CA THR A 54 -22.16 10.66 9.57
C THR A 54 -22.72 9.55 8.69
N GLU A 55 -23.91 9.76 8.12
CA GLU A 55 -24.54 8.82 7.20
C GLU A 55 -23.66 8.51 5.96
N SER A 56 -22.94 9.51 5.45
CA SER A 56 -22.00 9.35 4.34
C SER A 56 -20.84 8.41 4.70
N THR A 57 -20.32 8.52 5.92
CA THR A 57 -19.26 7.64 6.43
C THR A 57 -19.78 6.22 6.66
N ALA A 58 -20.98 6.09 7.22
CA ALA A 58 -21.66 4.81 7.43
C ALA A 58 -21.86 4.05 6.10
N ARG A 59 -22.40 4.71 5.06
CA ARG A 59 -22.52 4.13 3.71
C ARG A 59 -21.18 3.67 3.15
N ARG A 60 -20.14 4.49 3.29
CA ARG A 60 -18.78 4.14 2.86
C ARG A 60 -18.27 2.90 3.59
N TRP A 61 -18.52 2.78 4.89
CA TRP A 61 -18.12 1.63 5.69
C TRP A 61 -18.89 0.36 5.30
N LEU A 62 -20.19 0.44 5.01
CA LEU A 62 -20.97 -0.69 4.52
C LEU A 62 -20.45 -1.19 3.17
N LYS A 63 -20.25 -0.29 2.20
CA LYS A 63 -19.62 -0.64 0.91
C LYS A 63 -18.22 -1.26 1.10
N GLN A 64 -17.48 -0.81 2.11
CA GLN A 64 -16.21 -1.41 2.43
C GLN A 64 -16.36 -2.83 2.99
N ARG A 65 -17.33 -3.06 3.88
CA ARG A 65 -17.66 -4.39 4.41
C ARG A 65 -18.09 -5.36 3.31
N GLU A 66 -18.86 -4.91 2.32
CA GLU A 66 -19.21 -5.71 1.14
C GLU A 66 -17.97 -6.16 0.35
N ASN A 67 -16.97 -5.26 0.19
CA ASN A 67 -15.78 -5.54 -0.61
C ASN A 67 -14.72 -6.42 0.08
N ILE A 68 -14.52 -6.28 1.39
CA ILE A 68 -13.42 -6.95 2.12
C ILE A 68 -13.86 -7.71 3.38
N GLY A 69 -15.18 -7.78 3.65
CA GLY A 69 -15.75 -8.52 4.76
C GLY A 69 -15.35 -7.99 6.13
N ILE A 70 -15.03 -8.92 7.05
CA ILE A 70 -14.66 -8.65 8.45
C ILE A 70 -13.43 -7.72 8.56
N LEU A 71 -12.56 -7.71 7.55
CA LEU A 71 -11.40 -6.79 7.53
C LEU A 71 -11.81 -5.31 7.50
N ALA A 72 -13.04 -4.99 7.09
CA ALA A 72 -13.57 -3.62 7.09
C ALA A 72 -13.73 -3.02 8.49
N TYR A 73 -13.80 -3.84 9.55
CA TYR A 73 -13.93 -3.40 10.94
C TYR A 73 -12.64 -2.71 11.43
N ARG A 74 -11.50 -3.05 10.81
CA ARG A 74 -10.20 -2.46 11.14
C ARG A 74 -9.92 -1.22 10.30
N HIS A 75 -8.98 -0.40 10.77
CA HIS A 75 -8.41 0.64 9.91
C HIS A 75 -7.72 0.01 8.70
N THR A 76 -8.15 0.39 7.50
CA THR A 76 -7.54 -0.05 6.25
C THR A 76 -6.75 1.09 5.64
N ARG A 77 -5.48 0.84 5.36
CA ARG A 77 -4.68 1.75 4.54
C ARG A 77 -5.26 1.77 3.12
N GLY A 78 -5.40 2.97 2.54
CA GLY A 78 -5.75 3.08 1.12
C GLY A 78 -4.73 2.34 0.27
N ARG A 79 -5.19 1.39 -0.56
CA ARG A 79 -4.33 0.74 -1.55
C ARG A 79 -4.07 1.74 -2.67
N SER A 80 -2.83 2.09 -2.92
CA SER A 80 -2.50 2.88 -4.11
C SER A 80 -2.66 1.98 -5.33
N GLY A 81 -3.49 2.39 -6.30
CA GLY A 81 -3.56 1.70 -7.60
C GLY A 81 -2.24 1.76 -8.39
N LYS A 82 -1.31 2.61 -7.95
CA LYS A 82 0.04 2.76 -8.50
C LYS A 82 1.05 2.42 -7.41
N LEU A 83 1.91 1.43 -7.67
CA LEU A 83 3.01 1.02 -6.79
C LEU A 83 4.16 2.04 -6.71
N GLY A 84 4.04 3.17 -7.41
CA GLY A 84 5.04 4.22 -7.49
C GLY A 84 5.08 4.84 -8.89
N LYS A 85 6.15 5.59 -9.17
CA LYS A 85 6.44 6.08 -10.53
C LYS A 85 6.80 4.89 -11.43
N PRO A 86 6.33 4.85 -12.69
CA PRO A 86 6.73 3.81 -13.63
C PRO A 86 8.25 3.83 -13.83
N SER A 87 8.84 2.64 -13.99
CA SER A 87 10.27 2.52 -14.28
C SER A 87 10.60 3.19 -15.60
N LYS A 88 11.68 3.98 -15.63
CA LYS A 88 12.26 4.49 -16.89
C LYS A 88 12.89 3.38 -17.73
N VAL A 89 13.26 2.27 -17.10
CA VAL A 89 13.82 1.09 -17.77
C VAL A 89 12.66 0.22 -18.24
N THR A 90 12.57 0.03 -19.56
CA THR A 90 11.53 -0.78 -20.19
C THR A 90 11.86 -2.27 -20.15
N LYS A 91 10.85 -3.14 -20.31
CA LYS A 91 11.06 -4.60 -20.38
C LYS A 91 11.99 -5.01 -21.54
N ALA A 92 11.93 -4.31 -22.66
CA ALA A 92 12.79 -4.56 -23.82
C ALA A 92 14.27 -4.26 -23.50
N MET A 93 14.54 -3.18 -22.77
CA MET A 93 15.89 -2.86 -22.29
C MET A 93 16.40 -3.95 -21.35
N CYS A 94 15.59 -4.42 -20.41
CA CYS A 94 15.97 -5.55 -19.54
C CYS A 94 16.30 -6.81 -20.35
N LYS A 95 15.48 -7.16 -21.36
CA LYS A 95 15.75 -8.31 -22.24
C LYS A 95 17.07 -8.16 -22.99
N LYS A 96 17.35 -6.96 -23.53
CA LYS A 96 18.61 -6.67 -24.23
C LYS A 96 19.83 -6.84 -23.31
N LEU A 97 19.74 -6.43 -22.04
CA LEU A 97 20.85 -6.57 -21.09
C LEU A 97 21.13 -8.02 -20.70
N VAL A 98 20.10 -8.88 -20.73
CA VAL A 98 20.23 -10.27 -20.31
C VAL A 98 20.69 -11.19 -21.45
N ASP A 99 20.36 -10.86 -22.69
CA ASP A 99 20.67 -11.67 -23.87
C ASP A 99 22.18 -11.65 -24.21
N PRO A 100 22.90 -12.79 -24.14
CA PRO A 100 24.33 -12.88 -24.45
C PRO A 100 24.67 -12.48 -25.89
N ALA A 101 23.78 -12.76 -26.85
CA ALA A 101 24.01 -12.44 -28.26
C ALA A 101 23.89 -10.94 -28.53
N ARG A 102 23.14 -10.21 -27.68
CA ARG A 102 22.85 -8.78 -27.85
C ARG A 102 23.59 -7.88 -26.87
N ASN A 103 24.29 -8.46 -25.88
CA ASN A 103 25.05 -7.74 -24.87
C ASN A 103 26.50 -8.25 -24.80
N PRO A 104 27.41 -7.74 -25.64
CA PRO A 104 28.81 -8.19 -25.66
C PRO A 104 29.57 -7.88 -24.36
N ILE A 105 29.07 -6.94 -23.56
CA ILE A 105 29.67 -6.51 -22.30
C ILE A 105 28.92 -7.05 -21.08
N ARG A 106 28.10 -8.11 -21.25
CA ARG A 106 27.29 -8.71 -20.18
C ARG A 106 28.09 -9.07 -18.93
N ASN A 107 29.34 -9.51 -19.11
CA ASN A 107 30.21 -9.97 -18.03
C ASN A 107 31.07 -8.85 -17.43
N GLN A 108 30.94 -7.62 -17.93
CA GLN A 108 31.67 -6.45 -17.43
C GLN A 108 30.97 -5.84 -16.20
N PRO A 109 31.65 -5.00 -15.40
CA PRO A 109 31.03 -4.33 -14.25
C PRO A 109 29.82 -3.47 -14.66
N TYR A 110 28.87 -3.30 -13.73
CA TYR A 110 27.62 -2.58 -13.98
C TYR A 110 27.84 -1.17 -14.53
N GLU A 111 28.89 -0.48 -14.12
CA GLU A 111 29.22 0.88 -14.59
C GLU A 111 29.53 0.90 -16.09
N ALA A 112 30.28 -0.09 -16.59
CA ALA A 112 30.54 -0.25 -18.03
C ALA A 112 29.26 -0.59 -18.80
N GLN A 113 28.38 -1.42 -18.22
CA GLN A 113 27.09 -1.75 -18.82
C GLN A 113 26.14 -0.55 -18.91
N ILE A 114 26.12 0.29 -17.88
CA ILE A 114 25.32 1.51 -17.83
C ILE A 114 25.81 2.51 -18.87
N ALA A 115 27.13 2.70 -19.00
CA ALA A 115 27.72 3.62 -19.97
C ALA A 115 27.44 3.19 -21.42
N TYR A 116 27.67 1.92 -21.74
CA TYR A 116 27.51 1.39 -23.10
C TYR A 116 26.06 1.37 -23.58
N HIS A 117 25.12 0.89 -22.73
CA HIS A 117 23.69 0.86 -23.08
C HIS A 117 22.96 2.17 -22.78
N LYS A 118 23.68 3.20 -22.31
CA LYS A 118 23.15 4.52 -21.92
C LYS A 118 21.90 4.39 -21.02
N ILE A 119 21.98 3.50 -20.03
CA ILE A 119 20.83 3.19 -19.19
C ILE A 119 20.48 4.43 -18.35
N PRO A 120 19.22 4.91 -18.34
CA PRO A 120 18.82 6.10 -17.60
C PRO A 120 18.64 5.81 -16.10
N CYS A 121 19.70 5.28 -15.46
CA CYS A 121 19.76 5.04 -14.03
C CYS A 121 20.65 6.09 -13.34
N LYS A 122 20.21 6.57 -12.19
CA LYS A 122 21.03 7.37 -11.28
C LYS A 122 21.48 6.48 -10.12
N LYS A 123 22.68 6.72 -9.55
CA LYS A 123 23.05 6.12 -8.26
C LYS A 123 21.94 6.46 -7.25
N ARG A 124 21.47 5.43 -6.55
CA ARG A 124 20.46 5.55 -5.49
C ARG A 124 21.15 5.83 -4.16
#